data_AF-A0A3P3TAF3-F1
#
_entry.id   AF-A0A3P3TAF3-F1
#
_cell.length_a   1.000
_cell.length_b   1.000
_cell.length_c   1.000
_cell.angle_alpha   90.00
_cell.angle_beta   90.00
_cell.angle_gamma   90.00
#
_symmetry.space_group_name_H-M   'P 1'
#
loop_
_entity.id
_entity.type
_entity.pdbx_description
1 polymer ?
#
loop_
_entity_poly.entity_id
_entity_poly.type
_entity_poly.pdbx_seq_one_letter_code
_entity_poly.pdbx_strand_id
1 'polypeptide(L)'
;MTLTCSEKIYIFRFRCPDCGYVHSVIPAFLEPYRQMALDLQEELVGAAHQGATVEQVAEQAGALPCGSLDERAIASLIRGWNQRLAQLESGLWAWILARAPHLALPRSSSLWNTLHTAWTIIRERIPELRNIRFLHGLNRLHFSMTVTAHG
;
A
#
# COMPACT_ATOMS: atom_id res chain seq x y z
N MET A 1 30.65 15.16 22.23
CA MET A 1 31.36 14.62 21.06
C MET A 1 30.42 13.62 20.39
N THR A 2 29.63 14.08 19.42
CA THR A 2 28.63 13.25 18.71
C THR A 2 29.32 12.57 17.53
N LEU A 3 29.48 11.25 17.61
CA LEU A 3 29.95 10.44 16.49
C LEU A 3 28.86 10.44 15.41
N THR A 4 29.07 11.19 14.33
CA THR A 4 28.28 11.08 13.10
C THR A 4 28.75 9.85 12.33
N CYS A 5 28.21 8.67 12.69
CA CYS A 5 28.42 7.47 11.88
C CYS A 5 27.66 7.63 10.56
N SER A 6 28.39 7.81 9.45
CA SER A 6 27.82 7.84 8.11
C SER A 6 27.76 6.41 7.58
N GLU A 7 26.61 5.76 7.74
CA GLU A 7 26.37 4.42 7.19
C GLU A 7 25.85 4.51 5.76
N LYS A 8 26.50 3.77 4.84
CA LYS A 8 26.09 3.68 3.43
C LYS A 8 25.25 2.42 3.24
N ILE A 9 23.97 2.61 2.91
CA ILE A 9 23.06 1.51 2.57
C ILE A 9 23.02 1.36 1.04
N TYR A 10 23.46 0.20 0.55
CA TYR A 10 23.37 -0.13 -0.87
C TYR A 10 22.03 -0.80 -1.18
N ILE A 11 21.21 -0.16 -2.02
CA ILE A 11 19.95 -0.72 -2.52
C ILE A 11 20.20 -1.23 -3.94
N PHE A 12 20.25 -2.56 -4.10
CA PHE A 12 20.42 -3.17 -5.40
C PHE A 12 19.11 -3.10 -6.19
N ARG A 13 19.18 -2.49 -7.38
CA ARG A 13 18.08 -2.37 -8.33
C ARG A 13 18.43 -3.15 -9.59
N PHE A 14 17.50 -3.96 -10.09
CA PHE A 14 17.66 -4.76 -11.29
C PHE A 14 16.47 -4.53 -12.21
N ARG A 15 16.76 -4.30 -13.49
CA ARG A 15 15.74 -4.10 -14.50
C ARG A 15 15.36 -5.45 -15.09
N CYS A 16 14.08 -5.78 -15.05
CA CYS A 16 13.56 -6.96 -15.71
C CYS A 16 13.71 -6.77 -17.24
N PRO A 17 14.37 -7.70 -17.96
CA PRO A 17 14.54 -7.60 -19.40
C PRO A 17 13.20 -7.76 -20.15
N ASP A 18 12.24 -8.50 -19.59
CA ASP A 18 10.99 -8.83 -20.27
C ASP A 18 9.92 -7.74 -20.15
N CYS A 19 9.71 -7.22 -18.93
CA CYS A 19 8.69 -6.19 -18.69
C CYS A 19 9.26 -4.77 -18.57
N GLY A 20 10.59 -4.61 -18.59
CA GLY A 20 11.27 -3.33 -18.48
C GLY A 20 11.18 -2.66 -17.09
N TYR A 21 10.48 -3.28 -16.14
CA TYR A 21 10.28 -2.76 -14.78
C TYR A 21 11.52 -2.92 -13.92
N VAL A 22 11.76 -1.97 -13.01
CA VAL A 22 12.90 -2.02 -12.08
C VAL A 22 12.44 -2.60 -10.75
N HIS A 23 13.03 -3.74 -10.40
CA HIS A 23 12.84 -4.39 -9.11
C HIS A 23 14.03 -4.08 -8.19
N SER A 24 13.83 -4.22 -6.88
CA SER A 24 14.91 -4.12 -5.89
C SER A 24 14.70 -5.14 -4.78
N VAL A 25 15.78 -5.77 -4.30
CA VAL A 25 15.73 -6.53 -3.05
C VAL A 25 15.76 -5.51 -1.93
N ILE A 26 14.71 -5.47 -1.12
CA ILE A 26 14.68 -4.65 0.10
C ILE A 26 15.39 -5.45 1.19
N PRO A 27 16.47 -4.94 1.79
CA PRO A 27 17.12 -5.58 2.92
C PRO A 27 16.12 -5.82 4.07
N ALA A 28 16.20 -6.98 4.72
CA ALA A 28 15.25 -7.37 5.77
C ALA A 28 15.17 -6.38 6.95
N PHE A 29 16.25 -5.65 7.26
CA PHE A 29 16.25 -4.63 8.31
C PHE A 29 15.43 -3.38 7.93
N LEU A 30 15.13 -3.17 6.65
CA LEU A 30 14.22 -2.12 6.18
C LEU A 30 12.75 -2.57 6.19
N GLU A 31 12.46 -3.84 6.46
CA GLU A 31 11.08 -4.36 6.47
C GLU A 31 10.17 -3.63 7.49
N PRO A 32 10.61 -3.34 8.74
CA PRO A 32 9.80 -2.55 9.68
C PRO A 32 9.54 -1.12 9.17
N TYR A 33 10.52 -0.50 8.53
CA TYR A 33 10.39 0.84 7.95
C TYR A 33 9.51 0.84 6.70
N ARG A 34 9.50 -0.26 5.94
CA ARG A 34 8.61 -0.46 4.81
C ARG A 34 7.17 -0.61 5.29
N GLN A 35 6.94 -1.38 6.36
CA GLN A 35 5.61 -1.51 6.94
C GLN A 35 5.11 -0.17 7.47
N MET A 36 5.95 0.54 8.25
CA MET A 36 5.64 1.88 8.72
C MET A 36 5.33 2.84 7.56
N ALA A 37 6.11 2.79 6.47
CA ALA A 37 5.86 3.60 5.28
C ALA A 37 4.53 3.23 4.60
N LEU A 38 4.15 1.95 4.55
CA LEU A 38 2.86 1.53 4.00
C LEU A 38 1.68 1.96 4.86
N ASP A 39 1.83 1.89 6.18
CA ASP A 39 0.81 2.33 7.14
C ASP A 39 0.60 3.84 7.01
N LEU A 40 1.70 4.60 6.88
CA LEU A 40 1.68 6.03 6.62
C LEU A 40 0.97 6.37 5.30
N GLN A 41 1.30 5.65 4.24
CA GLN A 41 0.68 5.83 2.93
C GLN A 41 -0.81 5.52 2.97
N GLU A 42 -1.23 4.53 3.76
CA GLU A 42 -2.64 4.17 3.90
C GLU A 42 -3.42 5.29 4.60
N GLU A 43 -2.82 5.95 5.59
CA GLU A 43 -3.42 7.11 6.25
C GLU A 43 -3.58 8.28 5.29
N LEU A 44 -2.54 8.62 4.52
CA LEU A 44 -2.58 9.71 3.54
C LEU A 44 -3.59 9.45 2.42
N VAL A 45 -3.59 8.23 1.86
CA VAL A 45 -4.54 7.84 0.80
C VAL A 45 -5.96 7.74 1.35
N GLY A 46 -6.12 7.24 2.57
CA GLY A 46 -7.40 7.16 3.27
C GLY A 46 -8.02 8.54 3.49
N ALA A 47 -7.24 9.52 3.96
CA ALA A 47 -7.69 10.89 4.15
C ALA A 47 -8.18 11.53 2.83
N ALA A 48 -7.45 11.32 1.72
CA ALA A 48 -7.87 11.80 0.41
C ALA A 48 -9.21 11.18 -0.05
N HIS A 49 -9.42 9.88 0.18
CA HIS A 49 -10.69 9.19 -0.15
C HIS A 49 -11.85 9.52 0.81
N GLN A 50 -11.56 10.15 1.95
CA GLN A 50 -12.54 10.71 2.87
C GLN A 50 -12.89 12.17 2.55
N GLY A 51 -12.30 12.75 1.50
CA GLY A 51 -12.61 14.09 1.00
C GLY A 51 -11.64 15.19 1.42
N ALA A 52 -10.52 14.85 2.07
CA ALA A 52 -9.47 15.83 2.34
C ALA A 52 -8.79 16.28 1.03
N THR A 53 -8.45 17.56 0.92
CA THR A 53 -7.66 18.07 -0.21
C THR A 53 -6.21 17.62 -0.12
N VAL A 54 -5.49 17.65 -1.24
CA VAL A 54 -4.06 17.31 -1.25
C VAL A 54 -3.26 18.24 -0.34
N GLU A 55 -3.63 19.52 -0.22
CA GLU A 55 -2.98 20.46 0.70
C GLU A 55 -3.20 20.04 2.17
N GLN A 56 -4.44 19.68 2.54
CA GLN A 56 -4.75 19.23 3.89
C GLN A 56 -3.99 17.94 4.26
N VAL A 57 -3.86 17.02 3.30
CA VAL A 57 -3.08 15.79 3.48
C VAL A 57 -1.58 16.10 3.58
N ALA A 58 -1.08 17.11 2.87
CA ALA A 58 0.32 17.57 2.98
C ALA A 58 0.62 18.21 4.33
N GLU A 59 -0.28 19.04 4.86
CA GLU A 59 -0.16 19.63 6.19
C GLU A 59 -0.13 18.54 7.27
N GLN A 60 -1.02 17.54 7.18
CA GLN A 60 -1.03 16.38 8.07
C GLN A 60 0.27 15.56 7.95
N ALA A 61 0.83 15.48 6.73
CA ALA A 61 2.07 14.78 6.50
C ALA A 61 3.30 15.46 7.13
N GLY A 62 3.25 16.78 7.32
CA GLY A 62 4.33 17.54 7.96
C GLY A 62 4.62 17.13 9.41
N ALA A 63 3.65 16.50 10.10
CA ALA A 63 3.81 15.97 11.45
C ALA A 63 4.44 14.56 11.50
N LEU A 64 4.67 13.93 10.34
CA LEU A 64 5.12 12.55 10.25
C LEU A 64 6.65 12.45 10.33
N PRO A 65 7.20 11.34 10.85
CA PRO A 65 8.64 11.15 11.04
C PRO A 65 9.44 11.09 9.72
N CYS A 66 8.77 11.05 8.57
CA CYS A 66 9.39 11.02 7.24
C CYS A 66 9.75 12.41 6.68
N GLY A 67 9.45 13.49 7.41
CA GLY A 67 9.61 14.86 6.95
C GLY A 67 8.42 15.35 6.11
N SER A 68 8.42 16.64 5.78
CA SER A 68 7.38 17.25 4.95
C SER A 68 7.36 16.62 3.56
N LEU A 69 6.22 16.02 3.18
CA LEU A 69 5.99 15.54 1.82
C LEU A 69 5.38 16.66 0.97
N ASP A 70 5.99 16.95 -0.17
CA ASP A 70 5.44 17.90 -1.13
C ASP A 70 4.08 17.41 -1.67
N GLU A 71 3.15 18.33 -1.93
CA GLU A 71 1.83 18.03 -2.51
C GLU A 71 1.92 17.18 -3.78
N ARG A 72 2.93 17.45 -4.62
CA ARG A 72 3.17 16.69 -5.86
C ARG A 72 3.51 15.22 -5.57
N ALA A 73 4.28 14.97 -4.51
CA ALA A 73 4.62 13.61 -4.08
C ALA A 73 3.36 12.88 -3.60
N ILE A 74 2.52 13.55 -2.81
CA ILE A 74 1.25 13.00 -2.30
C ILE A 74 0.29 12.72 -3.46
N ALA A 75 0.11 13.66 -4.38
CA ALA A 75 -0.73 13.47 -5.57
C ALA A 75 -0.23 12.30 -6.44
N SER A 76 1.09 12.17 -6.61
CA SER A 76 1.67 11.03 -7.32
C SER A 76 1.43 9.71 -6.60
N LEU A 77 1.49 9.72 -5.27
CA LEU A 77 1.28 8.55 -4.44
C LEU A 77 -0.17 8.05 -4.50
N ILE A 78 -1.14 8.96 -4.34
CA ILE A 78 -2.57 8.66 -4.46
C ILE A 78 -2.87 8.11 -5.86
N ARG A 79 -2.36 8.76 -6.92
CA ARG A 79 -2.54 8.26 -8.30
C ARG A 79 -1.95 6.86 -8.47
N GLY A 80 -0.75 6.61 -7.97
CA GLY A 80 -0.09 5.31 -8.06
C GLY A 80 -0.90 4.20 -7.39
N TRP A 81 -1.42 4.46 -6.18
CA TRP A 81 -2.25 3.49 -5.47
C TRP A 81 -3.61 3.27 -6.13
N ASN A 82 -4.25 4.32 -6.64
CA ASN A 82 -5.51 4.19 -7.39
C ASN A 82 -5.32 3.36 -8.66
N GLN A 83 -4.27 3.62 -9.43
CA GLN A 83 -3.95 2.83 -10.62
C GLN A 83 -3.70 1.37 -10.27
N ARG A 84 -2.95 1.11 -9.19
CA ARG A 84 -2.64 -0.25 -8.74
C ARG A 84 -3.89 -0.97 -8.23
N LEU A 85 -4.76 -0.28 -7.53
CA LEU A 85 -6.04 -0.82 -7.09
C LEU A 85 -6.90 -1.25 -8.28
N ALA A 86 -7.01 -0.39 -9.30
CA ALA A 86 -7.76 -0.70 -10.52
C ALA A 86 -7.18 -1.93 -11.25
N GLN A 87 -5.85 -2.08 -11.29
CA GLN A 87 -5.20 -3.26 -11.89
C GLN A 87 -5.46 -4.56 -11.12
N LEU A 88 -5.58 -4.47 -9.79
CA LEU A 88 -5.72 -5.63 -8.91
C LEU A 88 -7.18 -5.91 -8.53
N GLU A 89 -8.12 -5.05 -8.93
CA GLU A 89 -9.51 -5.09 -8.49
C GLU A 89 -10.14 -6.48 -8.69
N SER A 90 -10.05 -7.02 -9.90
CA SER A 90 -10.65 -8.32 -10.23
C SER A 90 -10.07 -9.46 -9.40
N GLY A 91 -8.75 -9.51 -9.26
CA GLY A 91 -8.07 -10.52 -8.47
C GLY A 91 -8.34 -10.39 -6.98
N LEU A 92 -8.41 -9.16 -6.48
CA LEU A 92 -8.77 -8.87 -5.10
C LEU A 92 -10.21 -9.30 -4.81
N TRP A 93 -11.16 -8.99 -5.70
CA TRP A 93 -12.54 -9.44 -5.55
C TRP A 93 -12.65 -10.96 -5.55
N ALA A 94 -11.98 -11.64 -6.49
CA ALA A 94 -11.94 -13.10 -6.51
C ALA A 94 -11.37 -13.67 -5.20
N TRP A 95 -10.27 -13.10 -4.71
CA TRP A 95 -9.63 -13.51 -3.46
C TRP A 95 -10.52 -13.29 -2.23
N ILE A 96 -11.23 -12.15 -2.18
CA ILE A 96 -12.17 -11.77 -1.12
C ILE A 96 -13.37 -12.72 -1.13
N LEU A 97 -14.03 -12.89 -2.28
CA LEU A 97 -15.24 -13.70 -2.41
C LEU A 97 -14.97 -15.18 -2.20
N ALA A 98 -13.78 -15.68 -2.55
CA ALA A 98 -13.38 -17.06 -2.26
C ALA A 98 -13.29 -17.34 -0.75
N ARG A 99 -12.96 -16.34 0.07
CA ARG A 99 -12.81 -16.47 1.53
C ARG A 99 -14.05 -16.05 2.31
N ALA A 100 -14.81 -15.11 1.77
CA ALA A 100 -16.01 -14.57 2.39
C ALA A 100 -17.10 -14.35 1.31
N PRO A 101 -17.71 -15.43 0.80
CA PRO A 101 -18.72 -15.33 -0.26
C PRO A 101 -19.99 -14.61 0.22
N HIS A 102 -20.28 -14.67 1.52
CA HIS A 102 -21.43 -14.01 2.16
C HIS A 102 -21.08 -12.63 2.73
N LEU A 103 -20.09 -11.96 2.17
CA LEU A 103 -19.69 -10.63 2.64
C LEU A 103 -20.75 -9.60 2.25
N ALA A 104 -21.47 -9.10 3.25
CA ALA A 104 -22.38 -7.97 3.08
C ALA A 104 -21.56 -6.67 3.03
N LEU A 105 -21.52 -6.04 1.87
CA LEU A 105 -20.78 -4.80 1.66
C LEU A 105 -21.72 -3.60 1.68
N PRO A 106 -21.34 -2.50 2.36
CA PRO A 106 -22.08 -1.26 2.23
C PRO A 106 -21.97 -0.73 0.81
N ARG A 107 -23.05 -0.12 0.31
CA ARG A 107 -22.98 0.64 -0.94
C ARG A 107 -22.09 1.85 -0.71
N SER A 108 -20.94 1.89 -1.37
CA SER A 108 -20.06 3.05 -1.39
C SER A 108 -19.92 3.59 -2.80
N SER A 109 -19.74 4.90 -2.92
CA SER A 109 -19.49 5.57 -4.20
C SER A 109 -18.04 5.40 -4.69
N SER A 110 -17.13 4.89 -3.85
CA SER A 110 -15.74 4.66 -4.24
C SER A 110 -15.34 3.19 -4.12
N LEU A 111 -14.62 2.71 -5.13
CA LEU A 111 -14.01 1.39 -5.15
C LEU A 111 -13.07 1.21 -3.95
N TRP A 112 -12.30 2.25 -3.64
CA TRP A 112 -11.40 2.28 -2.49
C TRP A 112 -12.13 1.98 -1.18
N ASN A 113 -13.19 2.73 -0.87
CA ASN A 113 -13.92 2.58 0.40
C ASN A 113 -14.61 1.21 0.48
N THR A 114 -15.13 0.72 -0.66
CA THR A 114 -15.75 -0.60 -0.73
C THR A 114 -14.73 -1.70 -0.39
N LEU A 115 -13.57 -1.69 -1.04
CA LEU A 115 -12.52 -2.68 -0.86
C LEU A 115 -11.82 -2.57 0.50
N HIS A 116 -11.60 -1.36 0.99
CA HIS A 116 -11.05 -1.11 2.33
C HIS A 116 -11.99 -1.65 3.42
N THR A 117 -13.30 -1.43 3.26
CA THR A 117 -14.31 -1.99 4.17
C THR A 117 -14.34 -3.51 4.08
N ALA A 118 -14.33 -4.06 2.87
CA ALA A 118 -14.28 -5.50 2.63
C ALA A 118 -13.07 -6.14 3.33
N TRP A 119 -11.89 -5.53 3.16
CA TRP A 119 -10.65 -5.97 3.80
C TRP A 119 -10.74 -5.93 5.31
N THR A 120 -11.29 -4.85 5.89
CA THR A 120 -11.48 -4.71 7.33
C THR A 120 -12.35 -5.84 7.89
N ILE A 121 -13.47 -6.16 7.24
CA ILE A 121 -14.34 -7.25 7.69
C ILE A 121 -13.62 -8.61 7.60
N ILE A 122 -12.86 -8.85 6.53
CA ILE A 122 -12.10 -10.11 6.37
C ILE A 122 -11.01 -10.23 7.43
N ARG A 123 -10.35 -9.13 7.77
CA ARG A 123 -9.32 -9.06 8.81
C ARG A 123 -9.85 -9.46 10.19
N GLU A 124 -11.08 -9.08 10.52
CA GLU A 124 -11.72 -9.50 11.77
C GLU A 124 -12.01 -11.01 11.79
N ARG A 125 -12.34 -11.59 10.63
CA ARG A 125 -12.71 -13.01 10.49
C ARG A 125 -11.51 -13.95 10.40
N ILE A 126 -10.39 -13.51 9.82
CA ILE A 126 -9.21 -14.34 9.58
C ILE A 126 -8.07 -13.91 10.51
N PRO A 127 -7.72 -14.72 11.53
CA PRO A 127 -6.69 -14.36 12.52
C PRO A 127 -5.33 -14.00 11.91
N GLU A 128 -4.94 -14.69 10.85
CA GLU A 128 -3.66 -14.50 10.15
C GLU A 128 -3.49 -13.09 9.54
N LEU A 129 -4.60 -12.41 9.27
CA LEU A 129 -4.61 -11.11 8.61
C LEU A 129 -4.76 -9.94 9.58
N ARG A 130 -5.01 -10.18 10.88
CA ARG A 130 -5.30 -9.14 11.88
C ARG A 130 -4.28 -8.00 11.93
N ASN A 131 -3.01 -8.31 11.68
CA ASN A 131 -1.93 -7.34 11.72
C ASN A 131 -1.56 -6.77 10.34
N ILE A 132 -2.34 -7.07 9.29
CA ILE A 132 -2.07 -6.66 7.92
C ILE A 132 -3.08 -5.58 7.52
N ARG A 133 -2.60 -4.33 7.41
CA ARG A 133 -3.39 -3.20 6.88
C ARG A 133 -3.64 -3.37 5.38
N PHE A 134 -4.60 -2.62 4.84
CA PHE A 134 -5.12 -2.80 3.49
C PHE A 134 -4.05 -2.65 2.41
N LEU A 135 -3.23 -1.60 2.45
CA LEU A 135 -2.15 -1.38 1.49
C LEU A 135 -1.06 -2.45 1.57
N HIS A 136 -0.78 -2.93 2.79
CA HIS A 136 0.15 -4.05 2.98
C HIS A 136 -0.41 -5.33 2.33
N GLY A 137 -1.70 -5.63 2.54
CA GLY A 137 -2.40 -6.73 1.89
C GLY A 137 -2.38 -6.64 0.37
N LEU A 138 -2.71 -5.46 -0.18
CA LEU A 138 -2.65 -5.19 -1.62
C LEU A 138 -1.24 -5.41 -2.19
N ASN A 139 -0.20 -4.94 -1.50
CA ASN A 139 1.18 -5.16 -1.92
C ASN A 139 1.51 -6.66 -1.96
N ARG A 140 1.14 -7.43 -0.92
CA ARG A 140 1.39 -8.88 -0.88
C ARG A 140 0.65 -9.62 -1.99
N LEU A 141 -0.61 -9.26 -2.25
CA LEU A 141 -1.41 -9.87 -3.31
C LEU A 141 -0.85 -9.54 -4.69
N HIS A 142 -0.39 -8.31 -4.91
CA HIS A 142 0.27 -7.93 -6.15
C HIS A 142 1.48 -8.83 -6.44
N PHE A 143 2.36 -9.04 -5.45
CA PHE A 143 3.53 -9.92 -5.60
C PHE A 143 3.14 -11.38 -5.77
N SER A 144 2.13 -11.87 -5.03
CA SER A 144 1.64 -13.24 -5.18
C SER A 144 1.03 -13.50 -6.55
N MET A 145 0.30 -12.52 -7.11
CA MET A 145 -0.35 -12.64 -8.42
C MET A 145 0.61 -12.49 -9.60
N THR A 146 1.70 -11.72 -9.44
CA THR A 146 2.75 -11.62 -10.47
C THR A 146 3.56 -12.91 -10.59
N VAL A 147 3.76 -13.64 -9.48
CA VAL A 147 4.48 -14.93 -9.50
C VAL A 147 3.66 -16.03 -10.22
N THR A 148 2.33 -15.98 -10.17
CA THR A 148 1.47 -16.95 -10.88
C THR A 148 1.34 -16.73 -12.39
N ALA A 149 1.85 -15.62 -12.95
CA ALA A 149 1.73 -15.33 -14.38
C ALA A 149 2.87 -15.92 -15.25
N HIS A 150 3.83 -16.62 -14.63
CA HIS A 150 4.97 -17.24 -15.32
C HIS A 150 5.08 -18.76 -15.06
N GLY A 151 3.94 -19.43 -14.83
CA GLY A 151 3.84 -20.89 -14.78
C GLY A 151 3.37 -21.46 -16.11
#